data_AF-L9WG40-F1
#
_entry.id   AF-L9WG40-F1
#
_cell.length_a   1.000
_cell.length_b   1.000
_cell.length_c   1.000
_cell.angle_alpha   90.00
_cell.angle_beta   90.00
_cell.angle_gamma   90.00
#
_symmetry.space_group_name_H-M   'P 1'
#
loop_
_entity.id
_entity.type
_entity.pdbx_description
1 polymer ?
#
loop_
_entity_poly.entity_id
_entity_poly.type
_entity_poly.pdbx_seq_one_letter_code
_entity_poly.pdbx_strand_id
1 'polypeptide(L)'
;MTAEPPAVRTGIVGLGNIGQYHADRLEELGVPIVGGMDVSAEARDRFAERYGVDVYDDHHDLYDVADAVVITTPNRFHEAYAVDAFERDLHTLLEKPLAHSVESAERIVAAAETTDGTCMIGFNNRFRNTVRLLKERIDSGQLGEITHVEANYVRRRGIPGRGSWFTRREVSGGGALIDLGVHAIDLALHLLGEPTVEEVSGVTRSEFGSREEYTYLEMWGDDSGPDAFDVDDSASGFIRCADNRTISLEVAWATNRPPTHDFVVRGTEAAARFDLLENELTIHSASSDGADHFVDTTIEPAENDPHADEQRAFFEAIDAGRTVGGGVEQALTVQQIVDAIYRSSEDGQTVAVNEPPRAH
;
A
#
# COMPACT_ATOMS: atom_id res chain seq x y z
N MET A 1 -7.14 32.75 -14.99
CA MET A 1 -7.86 31.91 -15.98
C MET A 1 -7.05 30.64 -16.13
N THR A 2 -7.18 29.74 -15.16
CA THR A 2 -6.64 28.39 -15.26
C THR A 2 -7.68 27.61 -16.05
N ALA A 3 -7.31 27.12 -17.23
CA ALA A 3 -8.19 26.27 -18.02
C ALA A 3 -8.60 25.09 -17.13
N GLU A 4 -9.90 24.79 -17.05
CA GLU A 4 -10.34 23.50 -16.53
C GLU A 4 -9.63 22.44 -17.39
N PRO A 5 -8.89 21.50 -16.77
CA PRO A 5 -8.26 20.44 -17.52
C PRO A 5 -9.32 19.67 -18.31
N PRO A 6 -8.97 19.10 -19.48
CA PRO A 6 -9.89 18.22 -20.19
C PRO A 6 -10.35 17.12 -19.22
N ALA A 7 -11.66 16.91 -19.14
CA ALA A 7 -12.22 15.98 -18.16
C ALA A 7 -11.77 14.55 -18.50
N VAL A 8 -10.79 14.03 -17.74
CA VAL A 8 -10.20 12.70 -17.94
C VAL A 8 -11.26 11.63 -17.71
N ARG A 9 -11.64 10.90 -18.76
CA ARG A 9 -12.66 9.84 -18.69
C ARG A 9 -12.09 8.65 -17.94
N THR A 10 -12.65 8.34 -16.77
CA THR A 10 -12.06 7.36 -15.87
C THR A 10 -12.92 6.11 -15.76
N GLY A 11 -12.30 4.94 -15.95
CA GLY A 11 -12.91 3.63 -15.72
C GLY A 11 -12.48 3.01 -14.39
N ILE A 12 -13.30 2.13 -13.82
CA ILE A 12 -12.94 1.34 -12.63
C ILE A 12 -12.85 -0.15 -13.01
N VAL A 13 -11.75 -0.81 -12.66
CA VAL A 13 -11.56 -2.25 -12.87
C VAL A 13 -11.57 -2.95 -11.51
N GLY A 14 -12.51 -3.87 -11.31
CA GLY A 14 -12.91 -4.39 -10.01
C GLY A 14 -13.91 -3.47 -9.32
N LEU A 15 -15.14 -3.94 -9.12
CA LEU A 15 -16.28 -3.17 -8.59
C LEU A 15 -16.71 -3.64 -7.20
N GLY A 16 -15.76 -4.25 -6.48
CA GLY A 16 -15.88 -4.57 -5.07
C GLY A 16 -15.88 -3.33 -4.17
N ASN A 17 -15.67 -3.54 -2.86
CA ASN A 17 -15.75 -2.45 -1.87
C ASN A 17 -14.74 -1.32 -2.15
N ILE A 18 -13.51 -1.65 -2.54
CA ILE A 18 -12.47 -0.66 -2.85
C ILE A 18 -12.77 0.08 -4.15
N GLY A 19 -13.22 -0.61 -5.21
CA GLY A 19 -13.66 0.04 -6.45
C GLY A 19 -14.80 1.03 -6.26
N GLN A 20 -15.81 0.67 -5.44
CA GLN A 20 -16.89 1.58 -5.03
C GLN A 20 -16.36 2.78 -4.22
N TYR A 21 -15.43 2.52 -3.30
CA TYR A 21 -14.81 3.56 -2.49
C TYR A 21 -14.06 4.57 -3.37
N HIS A 22 -13.28 4.11 -4.35
CA HIS A 22 -12.62 5.00 -5.31
C HIS A 22 -13.61 5.76 -6.19
N ALA A 23 -14.66 5.11 -6.69
CA ALA A 23 -15.69 5.75 -7.50
C ALA A 23 -16.38 6.90 -6.74
N ASP A 24 -16.68 6.72 -5.45
CA ASP A 24 -17.24 7.78 -4.61
C ASP A 24 -16.34 9.01 -4.55
N ARG A 25 -15.01 8.82 -4.40
CA ARG A 25 -14.05 9.94 -4.37
C ARG A 25 -13.92 10.61 -5.75
N LEU A 26 -14.01 9.85 -6.84
CA LEU A 26 -14.01 10.43 -8.18
C LEU A 26 -15.22 11.34 -8.41
N GLU A 27 -16.41 10.94 -7.96
CA GLU A 27 -17.61 11.79 -8.01
C GLU A 27 -17.42 13.06 -7.16
N GLU A 28 -16.87 12.95 -5.96
CA GLU A 28 -16.57 14.09 -5.08
C GLU A 28 -15.55 15.06 -5.70
N LEU A 29 -14.58 14.55 -6.45
CA LEU A 29 -13.60 15.33 -7.21
C LEU A 29 -14.16 15.90 -8.54
N GLY A 30 -15.35 15.48 -8.96
CA GLY A 30 -15.95 15.87 -10.23
C GLY A 30 -15.29 15.25 -11.45
N VAL A 31 -14.59 14.12 -11.28
CA VAL A 31 -13.95 13.37 -12.38
C VAL A 31 -14.99 12.48 -13.06
N PRO A 32 -15.13 12.51 -14.41
CA PRO A 32 -16.11 11.68 -15.11
C PRO A 32 -15.79 10.18 -15.00
N ILE A 33 -16.73 9.43 -14.42
CA ILE A 33 -16.73 7.97 -14.49
C ILE A 33 -17.43 7.56 -15.79
N VAL A 34 -16.74 6.83 -16.67
CA VAL A 34 -17.30 6.40 -17.97
C VAL A 34 -17.75 4.95 -18.01
N GLY A 35 -17.31 4.14 -17.05
CA GLY A 35 -17.79 2.77 -16.90
C GLY A 35 -17.05 1.99 -15.82
N GLY A 36 -17.55 0.78 -15.57
CA GLY A 36 -16.95 -0.16 -14.62
C GLY A 36 -16.82 -1.56 -15.19
N MET A 37 -15.75 -2.26 -14.84
CA MET A 37 -15.52 -3.66 -15.20
C MET A 37 -15.42 -4.54 -13.96
N ASP A 38 -16.17 -5.63 -13.92
CA ASP A 38 -15.99 -6.70 -12.95
C ASP A 38 -16.37 -8.04 -13.58
N VAL A 39 -15.80 -9.16 -13.14
CA VAL A 39 -16.20 -10.50 -13.58
C VAL A 39 -17.56 -10.90 -13.01
N SER A 40 -17.95 -10.35 -11.86
CA SER A 40 -19.23 -10.60 -11.18
C SER A 40 -20.35 -9.73 -11.74
N ALA A 41 -21.39 -10.37 -12.29
CA ALA A 41 -22.59 -9.69 -12.75
C ALA A 41 -23.28 -8.87 -11.65
N GLU A 42 -23.31 -9.38 -10.41
CA GLU A 42 -23.90 -8.67 -9.28
C GLU A 42 -23.14 -7.38 -8.95
N ALA A 43 -21.81 -7.41 -9.02
CA ALA A 43 -20.99 -6.22 -8.80
C ALA A 43 -21.21 -5.17 -9.89
N ARG A 44 -21.33 -5.61 -11.15
CA ARG A 44 -21.67 -4.76 -12.30
C ARG A 44 -23.06 -4.12 -12.16
N ASP A 45 -24.08 -4.92 -11.85
CA ASP A 45 -25.47 -4.44 -11.70
C ASP A 45 -25.55 -3.35 -10.61
N ARG A 46 -24.91 -3.60 -9.45
CA ARG A 46 -24.85 -2.62 -8.35
C ARG A 46 -24.13 -1.33 -8.76
N PHE A 47 -23.03 -1.44 -9.50
CA PHE A 47 -22.25 -0.28 -9.93
C PHE A 47 -23.02 0.56 -10.97
N ALA A 48 -23.64 -0.09 -11.95
CA ALA A 48 -24.48 0.56 -12.95
C ALA A 48 -25.69 1.26 -12.30
N GLU A 49 -26.35 0.62 -11.33
CA GLU A 49 -27.46 1.22 -10.58
C GLU A 49 -27.02 2.47 -9.80
N ARG A 50 -25.85 2.41 -9.15
CA ARG A 50 -25.37 3.49 -8.29
C ARG A 50 -24.90 4.72 -9.08
N TYR A 51 -24.07 4.50 -10.10
CA TYR A 51 -23.38 5.60 -10.81
C TYR A 51 -24.02 5.94 -12.17
N GLY A 52 -24.95 5.11 -12.66
CA GLY A 52 -25.65 5.38 -13.93
C GLY A 52 -24.75 5.30 -15.17
N VAL A 53 -23.72 4.44 -15.14
CA VAL A 53 -22.72 4.26 -16.20
C VAL A 53 -22.78 2.87 -16.81
N ASP A 54 -22.16 2.70 -17.99
CA ASP A 54 -22.04 1.39 -18.63
C ASP A 54 -21.11 0.46 -17.83
N VAL A 55 -21.38 -0.84 -17.90
CA VAL A 55 -20.60 -1.87 -17.20
C VAL A 55 -20.24 -3.02 -18.13
N TYR A 56 -19.04 -3.55 -17.94
CA TYR A 56 -18.40 -4.50 -18.86
C TYR A 56 -17.92 -5.73 -18.10
N ASP A 57 -17.98 -6.91 -18.74
CA ASP A 57 -17.37 -8.14 -18.25
C ASP A 57 -15.98 -8.41 -18.84
N ASP A 58 -15.57 -7.61 -19.83
CA ASP A 58 -14.23 -7.55 -20.43
C ASP A 58 -13.64 -6.15 -20.23
N HIS A 59 -12.39 -6.05 -19.77
CA HIS A 59 -11.72 -4.77 -19.54
C HIS A 59 -11.35 -4.05 -20.84
N HIS A 60 -11.18 -4.78 -21.95
CA HIS A 60 -10.85 -4.16 -23.23
C HIS A 60 -11.97 -3.22 -23.71
N ASP A 61 -13.23 -3.59 -23.50
CA ASP A 61 -14.39 -2.77 -23.87
C ASP A 61 -14.44 -1.47 -23.04
N LEU A 62 -14.07 -1.54 -21.75
CA LEU A 62 -13.92 -0.36 -20.90
C LEU A 62 -12.74 0.52 -21.35
N TYR A 63 -11.62 -0.11 -21.72
CA TYR A 63 -10.40 0.58 -22.13
C TYR A 63 -10.56 1.33 -23.46
N ASP A 64 -11.48 0.90 -24.32
CA ASP A 64 -11.81 1.60 -25.58
C ASP A 64 -12.51 2.96 -25.36
N VAL A 65 -13.07 3.20 -24.16
CA VAL A 65 -13.84 4.42 -23.85
C VAL A 65 -13.22 5.28 -22.74
N ALA A 66 -12.19 4.80 -22.06
CA ALA A 66 -11.51 5.47 -20.96
C ALA A 66 -10.19 6.15 -21.41
N ASP A 67 -9.81 7.22 -20.72
CA ASP A 67 -8.48 7.85 -20.78
C ASP A 67 -7.61 7.42 -19.59
N ALA A 68 -8.25 7.11 -18.46
CA ALA A 68 -7.61 6.63 -17.24
C ALA A 68 -8.38 5.47 -16.60
N VAL A 69 -7.70 4.63 -15.82
CA VAL A 69 -8.30 3.52 -15.09
C VAL A 69 -7.80 3.44 -13.65
N VAL A 70 -8.70 3.08 -12.74
CA VAL A 70 -8.37 2.70 -11.36
C VAL A 70 -8.58 1.20 -11.21
N ILE A 71 -7.51 0.46 -10.91
CA ILE A 71 -7.52 -1.01 -10.83
C ILE A 71 -7.52 -1.42 -9.36
N THR A 72 -8.58 -2.12 -8.93
CA THR A 72 -8.85 -2.50 -7.53
C THR A 72 -9.21 -3.99 -7.39
N THR A 73 -8.67 -4.80 -8.29
CA THR A 73 -8.93 -6.24 -8.36
C THR A 73 -8.13 -7.01 -7.30
N PRO A 74 -8.37 -8.31 -7.07
CA PRO A 74 -7.47 -9.10 -6.23
C PRO A 74 -6.04 -9.14 -6.78
N ASN A 75 -5.04 -9.18 -5.88
CA ASN A 75 -3.59 -9.01 -6.17
C ASN A 75 -3.08 -9.80 -7.39
N ARG A 76 -3.50 -11.06 -7.55
CA ARG A 76 -3.10 -11.91 -8.68
C ARG A 76 -3.47 -11.33 -10.04
N PHE A 77 -4.57 -10.60 -10.11
CA PHE A 77 -5.11 -10.08 -11.36
C PHE A 77 -4.61 -8.68 -11.71
N HIS A 78 -3.87 -8.02 -10.81
CA HIS A 78 -3.27 -6.70 -11.07
C HIS A 78 -2.47 -6.70 -12.37
N GLU A 79 -1.63 -7.71 -12.58
CA GLU A 79 -0.76 -7.78 -13.75
C GLU A 79 -1.51 -7.71 -15.07
N ALA A 80 -2.51 -8.58 -15.26
CA ALA A 80 -3.22 -8.65 -16.53
C ALA A 80 -3.89 -7.31 -16.88
N TYR A 81 -4.59 -6.71 -15.91
CA TYR A 81 -5.27 -5.44 -16.13
C TYR A 81 -4.31 -4.26 -16.28
N ALA A 82 -3.26 -4.20 -15.46
CA ALA A 82 -2.32 -3.09 -15.49
C ALA A 82 -1.45 -3.10 -16.75
N VAL A 83 -0.93 -4.28 -17.14
CA VAL A 83 -0.13 -4.41 -18.36
C VAL A 83 -0.96 -4.05 -19.59
N ASP A 84 -2.18 -4.58 -19.73
CA ASP A 84 -3.05 -4.27 -20.86
C ASP A 84 -3.44 -2.78 -20.92
N ALA A 85 -3.57 -2.11 -19.76
CA ALA A 85 -3.82 -0.67 -19.69
C ALA A 85 -2.59 0.15 -20.13
N PHE A 86 -1.40 -0.23 -19.67
CA PHE A 86 -0.14 0.43 -20.03
C PHE A 86 0.23 0.25 -21.51
N GLU A 87 -0.02 -0.93 -22.09
CA GLU A 87 0.17 -1.18 -23.53
C GLU A 87 -0.74 -0.32 -24.43
N ARG A 88 -1.80 0.27 -23.85
CA ARG A 88 -2.75 1.19 -24.50
C ARG A 88 -2.52 2.66 -24.11
N ASP A 89 -1.44 2.96 -23.40
CA ASP A 89 -1.10 4.30 -22.92
C ASP A 89 -2.16 4.94 -21.99
N LEU A 90 -2.96 4.12 -21.29
CA LEU A 90 -3.92 4.62 -20.32
C LEU A 90 -3.22 5.09 -19.05
N HIS A 91 -3.66 6.23 -18.50
CA HIS A 91 -3.25 6.62 -17.16
C HIS A 91 -3.82 5.63 -16.15
N THR A 92 -2.98 5.03 -15.30
CA THR A 92 -3.40 3.95 -14.40
C THR A 92 -3.02 4.26 -12.95
N LEU A 93 -4.04 4.24 -12.08
CA LEU A 93 -3.88 4.12 -10.63
C LEU A 93 -4.13 2.66 -10.24
N LEU A 94 -3.08 1.97 -9.80
CA LEU A 94 -3.14 0.55 -9.43
C LEU A 94 -3.09 0.40 -7.91
N GLU A 95 -4.09 -0.27 -7.33
CA GLU A 95 -4.08 -0.59 -5.91
C GLU A 95 -2.88 -1.43 -5.49
N LYS A 96 -2.52 -1.32 -4.21
CA LYS A 96 -1.44 -2.12 -3.61
C LYS A 96 -1.95 -3.52 -3.24
N PRO A 97 -1.08 -4.53 -3.16
CA PRO A 97 0.34 -4.54 -3.54
C PRO A 97 0.52 -4.40 -5.05
N LEU A 98 1.74 -4.12 -5.51
CA LEU A 98 2.01 -4.05 -6.95
C LEU A 98 1.55 -5.33 -7.67
N ALA A 99 1.83 -6.50 -7.09
CA ALA A 99 1.32 -7.77 -7.56
C ALA A 99 1.30 -8.84 -6.45
N HIS A 100 0.88 -10.05 -6.79
CA HIS A 100 0.96 -11.22 -5.90
C HIS A 100 2.37 -11.88 -5.84
N SER A 101 3.26 -11.58 -6.79
CA SER A 101 4.63 -12.12 -6.85
C SER A 101 5.62 -11.10 -7.40
N VAL A 102 6.92 -11.32 -7.19
CA VAL A 102 7.98 -10.44 -7.71
C VAL A 102 8.02 -10.48 -9.23
N GLU A 103 7.93 -11.65 -9.86
CA GLU A 103 7.97 -11.78 -11.32
C GLU A 103 6.78 -11.08 -11.98
N SER A 104 5.62 -11.12 -11.33
CA SER A 104 4.41 -10.42 -11.75
C SER A 104 4.61 -8.90 -11.63
N ALA A 105 5.17 -8.42 -10.52
CA ALA A 105 5.52 -7.03 -10.32
C ALA A 105 6.56 -6.51 -11.33
N GLU A 106 7.59 -7.29 -11.65
CA GLU A 106 8.61 -6.95 -12.65
C GLU A 106 8.00 -6.75 -14.04
N ARG A 107 7.00 -7.57 -14.43
CA ARG A 107 6.29 -7.40 -15.70
C ARG A 107 5.42 -6.15 -15.72
N ILE A 108 4.78 -5.80 -14.61
CA ILE A 108 4.04 -4.54 -14.48
C ILE A 108 4.99 -3.35 -14.61
N VAL A 109 6.15 -3.38 -13.95
CA VAL A 109 7.15 -2.31 -14.03
C VAL A 109 7.67 -2.19 -15.47
N ALA A 110 8.01 -3.29 -16.12
CA ALA A 110 8.48 -3.28 -17.50
C ALA A 110 7.45 -2.68 -18.48
N ALA A 111 6.15 -2.94 -18.28
CA ALA A 111 5.10 -2.30 -19.07
C ALA A 111 4.99 -0.80 -18.77
N ALA A 112 5.02 -0.42 -17.48
CA ALA A 112 4.98 0.97 -17.03
C ALA A 112 6.19 1.81 -17.48
N GLU A 113 7.35 1.20 -17.74
CA GLU A 113 8.52 1.90 -18.30
C GLU A 113 8.34 2.29 -19.78
N THR A 114 7.42 1.63 -20.49
CA THR A 114 7.22 1.80 -21.93
C THR A 114 5.98 2.60 -22.32
N THR A 115 5.08 2.85 -21.36
CA THR A 115 3.83 3.56 -21.59
C THR A 115 4.03 5.07 -21.59
N ASP A 116 3.25 5.77 -22.42
CA ASP A 116 3.11 7.24 -22.35
C ASP A 116 2.10 7.68 -21.25
N GLY A 117 1.40 6.72 -20.64
CA GLY A 117 0.44 6.93 -19.56
C GLY A 117 1.09 7.29 -18.22
N THR A 118 0.30 7.92 -17.34
CA THR A 118 0.74 8.18 -15.96
C THR A 118 0.51 6.93 -15.12
N CYS A 119 1.54 6.46 -14.42
CA CYS A 119 1.47 5.30 -13.55
C CYS A 119 1.51 5.75 -12.08
N MET A 120 0.56 5.31 -11.25
CA MET A 120 0.60 5.52 -9.80
C MET A 120 0.18 4.25 -9.07
N ILE A 121 0.85 3.97 -7.95
CA ILE A 121 0.52 2.86 -7.05
C ILE A 121 -0.20 3.40 -5.80
N GLY A 122 -1.22 2.68 -5.33
CA GLY A 122 -2.11 3.02 -4.22
C GLY A 122 -1.47 3.04 -2.83
N PHE A 123 -0.37 3.78 -2.66
CA PHE A 123 0.29 3.99 -1.37
C PHE A 123 -0.34 5.16 -0.60
N ASN A 124 -1.64 5.06 -0.38
CA ASN A 124 -2.49 6.10 0.17
C ASN A 124 -2.00 6.70 1.50
N ASN A 125 -1.34 5.92 2.38
CA ASN A 125 -0.85 6.41 3.67
C ASN A 125 0.18 7.56 3.54
N ARG A 126 0.89 7.66 2.41
CA ARG A 126 1.79 8.79 2.11
C ARG A 126 1.05 10.13 2.07
N PHE A 127 -0.24 10.11 1.74
CA PHE A 127 -1.09 11.29 1.59
C PHE A 127 -1.80 11.72 2.87
N ARG A 128 -1.61 11.01 3.99
CA ARG A 128 -2.14 11.47 5.30
C ARG A 128 -1.43 12.75 5.73
N ASN A 129 -2.17 13.72 6.25
CA ASN A 129 -1.59 15.00 6.68
C ASN A 129 -0.53 14.83 7.78
N THR A 130 -0.70 13.88 8.70
CA THR A 130 0.31 13.49 9.70
C THR A 130 1.64 13.10 9.05
N VAL A 131 1.57 12.28 7.99
CA VAL A 131 2.74 11.80 7.26
C VAL A 131 3.37 12.92 6.43
N ARG A 132 2.58 13.69 5.68
CA ARG A 132 3.07 14.84 4.90
C ARG A 132 3.77 15.86 5.78
N LEU A 133 3.17 16.23 6.91
CA LEU A 133 3.76 17.16 7.87
C LEU A 133 5.09 16.64 8.41
N LEU A 134 5.15 15.36 8.79
CA LEU A 134 6.40 14.75 9.24
C LEU A 134 7.45 14.74 8.12
N LYS A 135 7.07 14.37 6.90
CA LYS A 135 7.97 14.35 5.74
C LYS A 135 8.54 15.73 5.44
N GLU A 136 7.74 16.79 5.48
CA GLU A 136 8.20 18.18 5.34
C GLU A 136 9.22 18.57 6.41
N ARG A 137 9.03 18.10 7.66
CA ARG A 137 9.98 18.35 8.76
C ARG A 137 11.29 17.58 8.57
N ILE A 138 11.21 16.33 8.09
CA ILE A 138 12.37 15.53 7.72
C ILE A 138 13.14 16.23 6.60
N ASP A 139 12.45 16.62 5.52
CA ASP A 139 13.07 17.21 4.32
C ASP A 139 13.66 18.61 4.57
N SER A 140 13.10 19.35 5.54
CA SER A 140 13.68 20.62 6.01
C SER A 140 14.83 20.45 7.01
N GLY A 141 15.19 19.21 7.36
CA GLY A 141 16.32 18.89 8.25
C GLY A 141 16.02 19.06 9.74
N GLN A 142 14.76 19.26 10.14
CA GLN A 142 14.40 19.50 11.55
C GLN A 142 14.68 18.30 12.45
N LEU A 143 14.67 17.09 11.90
CA LEU A 143 14.99 15.86 12.63
C LEU A 143 16.47 15.45 12.46
N GLY A 144 17.24 16.17 11.63
CA GLY A 144 18.57 15.75 11.21
C GLY A 144 18.55 14.51 10.31
N GLU A 145 19.55 13.66 10.41
CA GLU A 145 19.65 12.45 9.59
C GLU A 145 18.76 11.33 10.14
N ILE A 146 17.86 10.81 9.31
CA ILE A 146 17.00 9.68 9.71
C ILE A 146 17.78 8.37 9.58
N THR A 147 17.86 7.61 10.67
CA THR A 147 18.72 6.41 10.76
C THR A 147 17.95 5.13 11.04
N HIS A 148 16.76 5.22 11.62
CA HIS A 148 15.93 4.05 11.93
C HIS A 148 14.45 4.41 11.87
N VAL A 149 13.65 3.47 11.39
CA VAL A 149 12.19 3.52 11.50
C VAL A 149 11.69 2.21 12.12
N GLU A 150 10.92 2.31 13.20
CA GLU A 150 10.08 1.22 13.69
C GLU A 150 8.72 1.33 12.99
N ALA A 151 8.26 0.26 12.35
CA ALA A 151 7.03 0.24 11.57
C ALA A 151 6.14 -0.91 12.05
N ASN A 152 5.13 -0.57 12.86
CA ASN A 152 4.19 -1.53 13.42
C ASN A 152 2.83 -1.39 12.74
N TYR A 153 2.28 -2.49 12.20
CA TYR A 153 0.94 -2.52 11.61
C TYR A 153 0.20 -3.77 12.10
N VAL A 154 -0.38 -3.66 13.29
CA VAL A 154 -0.89 -4.78 14.07
C VAL A 154 -2.38 -4.62 14.34
N ARG A 155 -3.16 -5.59 13.87
CA ARG A 155 -4.56 -5.80 14.26
C ARG A 155 -4.66 -6.82 15.39
N ARG A 156 -5.72 -6.72 16.18
CA ARG A 156 -6.04 -7.69 17.23
C ARG A 156 -7.12 -8.65 16.76
N ARG A 157 -6.70 -9.82 16.27
CA ARG A 157 -7.60 -10.88 15.81
C ARG A 157 -8.56 -10.42 14.69
N GLY A 158 -8.03 -9.71 13.70
CA GLY A 158 -8.75 -9.20 12.53
C GLY A 158 -8.31 -9.85 11.23
N ILE A 159 -8.33 -11.18 11.15
CA ILE A 159 -8.14 -11.94 9.90
C ILE A 159 -9.28 -11.58 8.93
N PRO A 160 -9.01 -11.28 7.65
CA PRO A 160 -10.02 -10.81 6.69
C PRO A 160 -10.84 -11.97 6.09
N GLY A 161 -11.49 -12.79 6.93
CA GLY A 161 -12.33 -13.92 6.50
C GLY A 161 -11.51 -15.16 6.12
N ARG A 162 -11.63 -16.27 6.86
CA ARG A 162 -10.98 -17.52 6.48
C ARG A 162 -11.73 -18.15 5.30
N GLY A 163 -11.16 -18.09 4.11
CA GLY A 163 -11.78 -18.50 2.86
C GLY A 163 -12.12 -17.34 1.92
N SER A 164 -11.82 -16.11 2.31
CA SER A 164 -11.79 -15.00 1.36
C SER A 164 -10.63 -15.17 0.37
N TRP A 165 -10.56 -14.31 -0.66
CA TRP A 165 -9.41 -14.34 -1.56
C TRP A 165 -8.11 -13.89 -0.86
N PHE A 166 -8.19 -13.08 0.20
CA PHE A 166 -7.02 -12.63 0.95
C PHE A 166 -6.33 -13.75 1.73
N THR A 167 -7.06 -14.80 2.11
CA THR A 167 -6.50 -15.93 2.86
C THR A 167 -6.12 -17.12 1.98
N ARG A 168 -6.00 -16.89 0.66
CA ARG A 168 -5.63 -17.89 -0.34
C ARG A 168 -4.38 -17.44 -1.08
N ARG A 169 -3.23 -18.06 -0.76
CA ARG A 169 -1.91 -17.71 -1.29
C ARG A 169 -1.88 -17.62 -2.81
N GLU A 170 -2.57 -18.53 -3.49
CA GLU A 170 -2.65 -18.54 -4.96
C GLU A 170 -3.20 -17.21 -5.52
N VAL A 171 -4.10 -16.54 -4.80
CA VAL A 171 -4.77 -15.30 -5.25
C VAL A 171 -4.16 -14.05 -4.62
N SER A 172 -3.81 -14.09 -3.34
CA SER A 172 -3.27 -12.93 -2.63
C SER A 172 -1.75 -12.80 -2.71
N GLY A 173 -1.02 -13.90 -2.96
CA GLY A 173 0.45 -13.98 -2.86
C GLY A 173 0.97 -14.22 -1.45
N GLY A 174 0.15 -14.00 -0.43
CA GLY A 174 0.54 -14.03 0.97
C GLY A 174 -0.57 -13.54 1.89
N GLY A 175 -0.28 -13.38 3.18
CA GLY A 175 -1.26 -13.03 4.18
C GLY A 175 -1.04 -11.64 4.77
N ALA A 176 -0.91 -11.57 6.09
CA ALA A 176 -0.75 -10.30 6.80
C ALA A 176 0.42 -9.46 6.27
N LEU A 177 1.54 -10.08 5.91
CA LEU A 177 2.71 -9.36 5.41
C LEU A 177 2.44 -8.65 4.07
N ILE A 178 1.84 -9.31 3.08
CA ILE A 178 1.58 -8.68 1.77
C ILE A 178 0.39 -7.71 1.81
N ASP A 179 -0.54 -7.86 2.76
CA ASP A 179 -1.66 -6.91 2.94
C ASP A 179 -1.24 -5.66 3.73
N LEU A 180 -0.74 -5.86 4.95
CA LEU A 180 -0.42 -4.78 5.89
C LEU A 180 1.04 -4.35 5.82
N GLY A 181 1.95 -5.31 5.66
CA GLY A 181 3.38 -5.04 5.63
C GLY A 181 3.79 -4.19 4.44
N VAL A 182 3.12 -4.32 3.30
CA VAL A 182 3.32 -3.43 2.14
C VAL A 182 3.13 -1.96 2.51
N HIS A 183 2.07 -1.61 3.25
CA HIS A 183 1.86 -0.23 3.72
C HIS A 183 2.96 0.21 4.69
N ALA A 184 3.36 -0.68 5.62
CA ALA A 184 4.35 -0.36 6.64
C ALA A 184 5.75 -0.17 6.05
N ILE A 185 6.15 -1.05 5.15
CA ILE A 185 7.44 -1.01 4.43
C ILE A 185 7.50 0.21 3.53
N ASP A 186 6.44 0.44 2.74
CA ASP A 186 6.32 1.63 1.88
C ASP A 186 6.53 2.92 2.67
N LEU A 187 5.75 3.11 3.74
CA LEU A 187 5.78 4.33 4.52
C LEU A 187 7.14 4.51 5.24
N ALA A 188 7.73 3.44 5.74
CA ALA A 188 9.05 3.49 6.35
C ALA A 188 10.16 3.87 5.36
N LEU A 189 10.13 3.32 4.13
CA LEU A 189 11.07 3.71 3.07
C LEU A 189 10.87 5.17 2.65
N HIS A 190 9.61 5.59 2.50
CA HIS A 190 9.27 6.98 2.18
C HIS A 190 9.85 7.95 3.21
N LEU A 191 9.71 7.67 4.51
CA LEU A 191 10.23 8.49 5.60
C LEU A 191 11.76 8.44 5.70
N LEU A 192 12.40 7.35 5.26
CA LEU A 192 13.87 7.23 5.17
C LEU A 192 14.47 7.89 3.93
N GLY A 193 13.65 8.45 3.04
CA GLY A 193 14.10 9.02 1.77
C GLY A 193 14.52 7.96 0.75
N GLU A 194 13.81 6.82 0.75
CA GLU A 194 13.90 5.75 -0.27
C GLU A 194 15.35 5.22 -0.50
N PRO A 195 16.08 4.82 0.58
CA PRO A 195 17.43 4.30 0.43
C PRO A 195 17.42 2.93 -0.26
N THR A 196 18.52 2.59 -0.94
CA THR A 196 18.73 1.23 -1.47
C THR A 196 18.69 0.21 -0.32
N VAL A 197 17.89 -0.84 -0.48
CA VAL A 197 17.80 -1.93 0.48
C VAL A 197 18.82 -3.01 0.17
N GLU A 198 19.57 -3.44 1.19
CA GLU A 198 20.70 -4.36 1.02
C GLU A 198 20.31 -5.79 1.41
N GLU A 199 19.76 -5.97 2.61
CA GLU A 199 19.41 -7.30 3.13
C GLU A 199 18.26 -7.25 4.12
N VAL A 200 17.61 -8.40 4.28
CA VAL A 200 16.43 -8.57 5.13
C VAL A 200 16.57 -9.86 5.94
N SER A 201 16.18 -9.80 7.21
CA SER A 201 15.98 -10.97 8.07
C SER A 201 14.56 -10.93 8.62
N GLY A 202 13.79 -12.00 8.47
CA GLY A 202 12.40 -12.00 8.90
C GLY A 202 11.81 -13.38 9.13
N VAL A 203 10.69 -13.40 9.85
CA VAL A 203 9.93 -14.61 10.17
C VAL A 203 8.45 -14.33 9.95
N THR A 204 7.80 -15.17 9.17
CA THR A 204 6.35 -15.19 9.00
C THR A 204 5.75 -16.34 9.81
N ARG A 205 4.51 -16.18 10.24
CA ARG A 205 3.82 -17.16 11.09
C ARG A 205 2.36 -17.28 10.69
N SER A 206 1.80 -18.45 10.95
CA SER A 206 0.36 -18.73 10.83
C SER A 206 -0.13 -19.33 12.16
N GLU A 207 -0.10 -18.53 13.22
CA GLU A 207 -0.35 -19.00 14.59
C GLU A 207 -1.83 -19.09 14.96
N PHE A 208 -2.70 -18.37 14.27
CA PHE A 208 -4.12 -18.15 14.57
C PHE A 208 -5.04 -18.62 13.44
N GLY A 209 -4.76 -18.24 12.19
CA GLY A 209 -5.68 -18.48 11.06
C GLY A 209 -5.94 -19.96 10.78
N SER A 210 -4.93 -20.79 11.00
CA SER A 210 -4.96 -22.25 10.84
C SER A 210 -5.60 -23.02 12.00
N ARG A 211 -6.10 -22.34 13.05
CA ARG A 211 -6.73 -23.02 14.21
C ARG A 211 -8.19 -23.32 13.94
N GLU A 212 -8.68 -24.52 14.27
CA GLU A 212 -10.12 -24.81 14.26
C GLU A 212 -10.90 -23.78 15.12
N GLU A 213 -10.45 -23.59 16.36
CA GLU A 213 -11.04 -22.64 17.31
C GLU A 213 -10.35 -21.26 17.22
N TYR A 214 -10.82 -20.42 16.29
CA TYR A 214 -10.43 -19.02 16.19
C TYR A 214 -11.55 -18.11 16.72
N THR A 215 -11.26 -17.34 17.77
CA THR A 215 -12.23 -16.39 18.37
C THR A 215 -11.93 -14.97 17.93
N TYR A 216 -12.94 -14.27 17.41
CA TYR A 216 -12.89 -12.89 16.98
C TYR A 216 -14.18 -12.16 17.38
N LEU A 217 -14.18 -10.82 17.33
CA LEU A 217 -15.37 -10.00 17.59
C LEU A 217 -16.10 -9.66 16.29
N GLU A 218 -15.34 -9.19 15.31
CA GLU A 218 -15.82 -8.83 13.98
C GLU A 218 -14.86 -9.40 12.94
N MET A 219 -15.41 -9.81 11.80
CA MET A 219 -14.65 -10.33 10.67
C MET A 219 -15.26 -9.76 9.41
N TRP A 220 -14.40 -9.26 8.52
CA TRP A 220 -14.85 -8.57 7.31
C TRP A 220 -15.42 -9.51 6.25
N GLY A 221 -15.04 -10.79 6.27
CA GLY A 221 -15.54 -11.82 5.37
C GLY A 221 -16.06 -13.05 6.11
N ASP A 222 -16.64 -13.98 5.36
CA ASP A 222 -17.12 -15.24 5.92
C ASP A 222 -15.98 -16.09 6.47
N ASP A 223 -16.30 -16.90 7.48
CA ASP A 223 -15.39 -17.86 8.10
C ASP A 223 -15.77 -19.27 7.67
N SER A 224 -15.01 -19.80 6.70
CA SER A 224 -15.12 -21.16 6.18
C SER A 224 -14.24 -22.16 6.94
N GLY A 225 -13.56 -21.74 8.01
CA GLY A 225 -12.68 -22.58 8.82
C GLY A 225 -11.22 -22.61 8.37
N PRO A 226 -10.35 -23.33 9.11
CA PRO A 226 -8.90 -23.32 8.93
C PRO A 226 -8.44 -23.92 7.59
N ASP A 227 -9.19 -24.85 7.01
CA ASP A 227 -8.86 -25.47 5.71
C ASP A 227 -8.90 -24.47 4.54
N ALA A 228 -9.55 -23.32 4.75
CA ALA A 228 -9.66 -22.24 3.78
C ALA A 228 -8.61 -21.12 3.99
N PHE A 229 -7.57 -21.39 4.79
CA PHE A 229 -6.51 -20.45 5.16
C PHE A 229 -5.11 -21.08 4.96
N ASP A 230 -4.32 -20.55 4.02
CA ASP A 230 -2.99 -21.09 3.64
C ASP A 230 -1.86 -20.02 3.58
N VAL A 231 -2.05 -18.92 4.29
CA VAL A 231 -1.15 -17.75 4.31
C VAL A 231 -0.61 -17.45 5.71
N ASP A 232 0.24 -16.44 5.86
CA ASP A 232 0.66 -15.94 7.18
C ASP A 232 -0.41 -15.05 7.83
N ASP A 233 -0.48 -15.03 9.17
CA ASP A 233 -1.30 -14.08 9.92
C ASP A 233 -0.47 -13.05 10.70
N SER A 234 0.85 -13.22 10.72
CA SER A 234 1.80 -12.26 11.27
C SER A 234 3.20 -12.43 10.70
N ALA A 235 3.98 -11.35 10.76
CA ALA A 235 5.37 -11.31 10.36
C ALA A 235 6.16 -10.32 11.22
N SER A 236 7.41 -10.66 11.49
CA SER A 236 8.40 -9.77 12.11
C SER A 236 9.63 -9.71 11.22
N GLY A 237 10.25 -8.54 11.08
CA GLY A 237 11.40 -8.37 10.20
C GLY A 237 12.36 -7.27 10.62
N PHE A 238 13.59 -7.36 10.12
CA PHE A 238 14.61 -6.33 10.21
C PHE A 238 15.24 -6.14 8.82
N ILE A 239 15.21 -4.91 8.34
CA ILE A 239 15.63 -4.52 6.99
C ILE A 239 16.83 -3.58 7.13
N ARG A 240 17.95 -3.91 6.47
CA ARG A 240 19.13 -3.05 6.40
C ARG A 240 19.20 -2.40 5.02
N CYS A 241 19.39 -1.08 5.04
CA CYS A 241 19.54 -0.24 3.86
C CYS A 241 20.94 0.39 3.84
N ALA A 242 21.27 0.98 2.70
CA ALA A 242 22.48 1.77 2.52
C ALA A 242 22.64 2.84 3.62
N ASP A 243 23.88 3.25 3.84
CA ASP A 243 24.26 4.27 4.83
C ASP A 243 23.88 3.90 6.28
N ASN A 244 23.83 2.59 6.58
CA ASN A 244 23.46 2.04 7.90
C ASN A 244 22.05 2.42 8.37
N ARG A 245 21.16 2.79 7.44
CA ARG A 245 19.73 2.99 7.74
C ARG A 245 19.05 1.65 7.92
N THR A 246 18.07 1.60 8.82
CA THR A 246 17.41 0.33 9.16
C THR A 246 15.92 0.50 9.41
N ILE A 247 15.15 -0.56 9.16
CA ILE A 247 13.72 -0.63 9.51
C ILE A 247 13.51 -1.86 10.39
N SER A 248 12.77 -1.70 11.49
CA SER A 248 12.19 -2.83 12.22
C SER A 248 10.70 -2.92 11.90
N LEU A 249 10.23 -4.12 11.60
CA LEU A 249 8.89 -4.37 11.10
C LEU A 249 8.16 -5.36 12.00
N GLU A 250 6.95 -5.01 12.40
CA GLU A 250 6.02 -5.93 13.06
C GLU A 250 4.62 -5.78 12.45
N VAL A 251 4.10 -6.86 11.90
CA VAL A 251 2.85 -6.87 11.14
C VAL A 251 2.00 -8.05 11.58
N ALA A 252 0.71 -7.83 11.83
CA ALA A 252 -0.19 -8.92 12.15
C ALA A 252 -1.65 -8.62 11.82
N TRP A 253 -2.34 -9.60 11.24
CA TRP A 253 -3.80 -9.66 11.31
C TRP A 253 -4.27 -10.16 12.67
N ALA A 254 -3.54 -11.12 13.26
CA ALA A 254 -3.94 -11.76 14.50
C ALA A 254 -2.80 -11.86 15.51
N THR A 255 -3.10 -11.41 16.72
CA THR A 255 -2.27 -11.52 17.91
C THR A 255 -3.15 -11.25 19.15
N ASN A 256 -2.61 -11.45 20.35
CA ASN A 256 -3.30 -11.16 21.62
C ASN A 256 -2.82 -9.85 22.28
N ARG A 257 -2.14 -8.97 21.54
CA ARG A 257 -1.78 -7.60 22.00
C ARG A 257 -2.81 -6.55 21.55
N PRO A 258 -2.80 -5.33 22.14
CA PRO A 258 -3.56 -4.20 21.62
C PRO A 258 -3.21 -3.90 20.15
N PRO A 259 -4.19 -3.47 19.33
CA PRO A 259 -3.92 -3.04 17.96
C PRO A 259 -3.11 -1.75 17.95
N THR A 260 -2.29 -1.55 16.92
CA THR A 260 -1.48 -0.35 16.73
C THR A 260 -1.03 -0.24 15.27
N HIS A 261 -1.06 0.96 14.72
CA HIS A 261 -0.43 1.29 13.43
C HIS A 261 0.68 2.33 13.65
N ASP A 262 1.55 2.06 14.62
CA ASP A 262 2.56 2.96 15.18
C ASP A 262 3.87 2.96 14.41
N PHE A 263 4.39 4.17 14.19
CA PHE A 263 5.67 4.43 13.57
C PHE A 263 6.52 5.30 14.49
N VAL A 264 7.78 4.88 14.70
CA VAL A 264 8.79 5.67 15.41
C VAL A 264 9.95 5.96 14.46
N VAL A 265 10.17 7.23 14.17
CA VAL A 265 11.22 7.71 13.27
C VAL A 265 12.35 8.32 14.08
N ARG A 266 13.57 7.77 13.96
CA ARG A 266 14.75 8.22 14.69
C ARG A 266 15.65 9.10 13.84
N GLY A 267 15.63 10.40 14.11
CA GLY A 267 16.60 11.37 13.60
C GLY A 267 17.75 11.64 14.56
N THR A 268 18.81 12.32 14.08
CA THR A 268 19.96 12.71 14.91
C THR A 268 19.68 13.91 15.81
N GLU A 269 18.76 14.79 15.43
CA GLU A 269 18.40 15.99 16.19
C GLU A 269 17.08 15.83 16.96
N ALA A 270 16.14 15.07 16.41
CA ALA A 270 14.86 14.77 17.04
C ALA A 270 14.31 13.42 16.57
N ALA A 271 13.40 12.84 17.35
CA ALA A 271 12.61 11.68 16.95
C ALA A 271 11.15 12.08 16.74
N ALA A 272 10.42 11.31 15.95
CA ALA A 272 8.98 11.47 15.76
C ALA A 272 8.26 10.16 16.02
N ARG A 273 7.03 10.25 16.54
CA ARG A 273 6.12 9.12 16.72
C ARG A 273 4.72 9.50 16.25
N PHE A 274 4.07 8.61 15.51
CA PHE A 274 2.64 8.72 15.18
C PHE A 274 2.02 7.32 15.07
N ASP A 275 0.73 7.19 15.33
CA ASP A 275 -0.05 5.97 15.08
C ASP A 275 -1.16 6.30 14.08
N LEU A 276 -1.30 5.53 12.99
CA LEU A 276 -2.31 5.78 11.96
C LEU A 276 -3.76 5.55 12.44
N LEU A 277 -3.95 4.94 13.61
CA LEU A 277 -5.25 4.83 14.28
C LEU A 277 -5.63 6.10 15.05
N GLU A 278 -4.66 6.99 15.26
CA GLU A 278 -4.79 8.23 16.00
C GLU A 278 -4.48 9.41 15.07
N ASN A 279 -4.96 10.60 15.42
CA ASN A 279 -4.67 11.81 14.64
C ASN A 279 -3.66 12.69 15.39
N GLU A 280 -2.53 12.10 15.77
CA GLU A 280 -1.49 12.75 16.57
C GLU A 280 -0.08 12.46 16.03
N LEU A 281 0.76 13.49 15.98
CA LEU A 281 2.20 13.40 15.74
C LEU A 281 2.94 14.00 16.94
N THR A 282 3.81 13.23 17.58
CA THR A 282 4.67 13.73 18.65
C THR A 282 6.12 13.82 18.19
N ILE A 283 6.76 14.97 18.41
CA ILE A 283 8.19 15.20 18.18
C ILE A 283 8.91 15.23 19.53
N HIS A 284 9.93 14.39 19.67
CA HIS A 284 10.76 14.26 20.87
C HIS A 284 12.15 14.85 20.63
N SER A 285 12.59 15.75 21.50
CA SER A 285 13.90 16.40 21.41
C SER A 285 14.44 16.77 22.79
N ALA A 286 15.64 17.35 22.83
CA ALA A 286 16.22 17.92 24.03
C ALA A 286 16.57 19.39 23.79
N SER A 287 16.52 20.21 24.84
CA SER A 287 16.87 21.62 24.77
C SER A 287 17.69 22.02 25.99
N SER A 288 18.60 22.97 25.77
CA SER A 288 19.36 23.66 26.81
C SER A 288 18.97 25.14 26.91
N ASP A 289 17.81 25.54 26.34
CA ASP A 289 17.26 26.88 26.56
C ASP A 289 16.77 27.00 28.01
N GLY A 290 17.59 27.63 28.86
CA GLY A 290 17.42 27.63 30.31
C GLY A 290 18.23 26.51 30.98
N ALA A 291 17.55 25.56 31.62
CA ALA A 291 18.16 24.37 32.21
C ALA A 291 17.96 23.16 31.29
N ASP A 292 18.85 22.17 31.31
CA ASP A 292 18.72 20.96 30.47
C ASP A 292 17.38 20.25 30.71
N HIS A 293 16.63 20.01 29.62
CA HIS A 293 15.32 19.35 29.67
C HIS A 293 15.01 18.60 28.36
N PHE A 294 14.04 17.68 28.46
CA PHE A 294 13.41 17.06 27.29
C PHE A 294 12.20 17.86 26.85
N VAL A 295 11.94 17.87 25.55
CA VAL A 295 10.81 18.55 24.93
C VAL A 295 10.03 17.54 24.10
N ASP A 296 8.76 17.36 24.48
CA ASP A 296 7.78 16.60 23.71
C ASP A 296 6.77 17.60 23.12
N THR A 297 6.70 17.64 21.80
CA THR A 297 5.76 18.50 21.06
C THR A 297 4.70 17.63 20.40
N THR A 298 3.50 17.63 20.96
CA THR A 298 2.33 17.00 20.37
C THR A 298 1.70 17.93 19.35
N ILE A 299 1.45 17.41 18.16
CA ILE A 299 0.84 18.11 17.03
C ILE A 299 -0.40 17.33 16.62
N GLU A 300 -1.51 18.03 16.47
CA GLU A 300 -2.77 17.52 15.93
C GLU A 300 -2.92 18.02 14.49
N PRO A 301 -2.63 17.21 13.46
CA PRO A 301 -2.81 17.60 12.07
C PRO A 301 -4.29 17.70 11.72
N ALA A 302 -4.63 18.47 10.68
CA ALA A 302 -5.99 18.41 10.13
C ALA A 302 -6.25 17.01 9.56
N GLU A 303 -7.40 16.41 9.85
CA GLU A 303 -7.80 15.14 9.24
C GLU A 303 -8.04 15.31 7.74
N ASN A 304 -7.77 14.25 6.97
CA ASN A 304 -8.05 14.19 5.55
C ASN A 304 -8.42 12.77 5.12
N ASP A 305 -9.04 12.65 3.94
CA ASP A 305 -9.19 11.36 3.26
C ASP A 305 -7.94 11.12 2.39
N PRO A 306 -7.07 10.16 2.76
CA PRO A 306 -5.84 9.92 2.02
C PRO A 306 -6.08 9.41 0.59
N HIS A 307 -7.17 8.71 0.31
CA HIS A 307 -7.44 8.20 -1.05
C HIS A 307 -7.99 9.30 -1.96
N ALA A 308 -8.81 10.21 -1.43
CA ALA A 308 -9.25 11.39 -2.20
C ALA A 308 -8.05 12.27 -2.57
N ASP A 309 -7.11 12.40 -1.63
CA ASP A 309 -5.88 13.16 -1.84
C ASP A 309 -4.88 12.46 -2.78
N GLU A 310 -4.81 11.13 -2.74
CA GLU A 310 -4.07 10.30 -3.71
C GLU A 310 -4.64 10.45 -5.12
N GLN A 311 -5.95 10.30 -5.30
CA GLN A 311 -6.60 10.49 -6.59
C GLN A 311 -6.38 11.91 -7.12
N ARG A 312 -6.47 12.93 -6.26
CA ARG A 312 -6.16 14.31 -6.68
C ARG A 312 -4.72 14.43 -7.18
N ALA A 313 -3.75 13.86 -6.45
CA ALA A 313 -2.36 13.85 -6.88
C ALA A 313 -2.15 13.09 -8.20
N PHE A 314 -2.91 12.03 -8.44
CA PHE A 314 -2.91 11.29 -9.71
C PHE A 314 -3.35 12.17 -10.88
N PHE A 315 -4.50 12.83 -10.79
CA PHE A 315 -4.97 13.73 -11.86
C PHE A 315 -4.09 14.98 -12.03
N GLU A 316 -3.55 15.55 -10.94
CA GLU A 316 -2.56 16.62 -11.01
C GLU A 316 -1.26 16.20 -11.72
N ALA A 317 -0.91 14.91 -11.66
CA ALA A 317 0.24 14.38 -12.41
C ALA A 317 -0.07 14.19 -13.90
N ILE A 318 -1.27 13.73 -14.23
CA ILE A 318 -1.78 13.64 -15.61
C ILE A 318 -1.74 15.03 -16.27
N ASP A 319 -2.32 16.04 -15.63
CA ASP A 319 -2.37 17.42 -16.14
C ASP A 319 -0.98 18.03 -16.34
N ALA A 320 -0.03 17.66 -15.49
CA ALA A 320 1.34 18.12 -15.59
C ALA A 320 2.15 17.40 -16.68
N GLY A 321 1.60 16.39 -17.35
CA GLY A 321 2.32 15.52 -18.27
C GLY A 321 3.49 14.80 -17.58
N ARG A 322 3.38 14.55 -16.28
CA ARG A 322 4.40 13.86 -15.50
C ARG A 322 4.08 12.37 -15.52
N THR A 323 4.98 11.58 -16.06
CA THR A 323 5.11 10.18 -15.64
C THR A 323 5.52 10.21 -14.18
N VAL A 324 4.65 9.77 -13.27
CA VAL A 324 5.02 9.51 -11.87
C VAL A 324 5.78 8.18 -11.84
N GLY A 325 6.87 8.10 -12.63
CA GLY A 325 7.64 6.87 -12.85
C GLY A 325 8.12 6.30 -11.53
N GLY A 326 8.73 7.14 -10.68
CA GLY A 326 9.35 6.74 -9.41
C GLY A 326 8.44 6.01 -8.41
N GLY A 327 7.11 6.04 -8.58
CA GLY A 327 6.20 5.27 -7.73
C GLY A 327 6.24 3.76 -8.01
N VAL A 328 6.49 3.36 -9.26
CA VAL A 328 6.39 1.96 -9.70
C VAL A 328 7.66 1.18 -9.35
N GLU A 329 8.86 1.74 -9.54
CA GLU A 329 10.11 1.08 -9.12
C GLU A 329 10.20 1.00 -7.59
N GLN A 330 9.69 2.01 -6.89
CA GLN A 330 9.59 1.97 -5.44
C GLN A 330 8.61 0.88 -4.98
N ALA A 331 7.48 0.69 -5.67
CA ALA A 331 6.56 -0.40 -5.39
C ALA A 331 7.17 -1.79 -5.66
N LEU A 332 8.00 -1.92 -6.70
CA LEU A 332 8.78 -3.14 -6.94
C LEU A 332 9.75 -3.40 -5.79
N THR A 333 10.45 -2.38 -5.30
CA THR A 333 11.34 -2.49 -4.14
C THR A 333 10.57 -2.99 -2.91
N VAL A 334 9.37 -2.45 -2.65
CA VAL A 334 8.50 -2.92 -1.55
C VAL A 334 8.12 -4.40 -1.76
N GLN A 335 7.74 -4.79 -2.98
CA GLN A 335 7.40 -6.18 -3.32
C GLN A 335 8.57 -7.14 -3.10
N GLN A 336 9.78 -6.74 -3.50
CA GLN A 336 11.01 -7.52 -3.31
C GLN A 336 11.37 -7.69 -1.83
N ILE A 337 11.13 -6.68 -0.99
CA ILE A 337 11.34 -6.79 0.46
C ILE A 337 10.34 -7.79 1.07
N VAL A 338 9.06 -7.72 0.67
CA VAL A 338 8.04 -8.68 1.12
C VAL A 338 8.43 -10.10 0.76
N ASP A 339 8.84 -10.35 -0.49
CA ASP A 339 9.35 -11.65 -0.93
C ASP A 339 10.61 -12.08 -0.16
N ALA A 340 11.57 -11.18 0.05
CA ALA A 340 12.77 -11.46 0.82
C ALA A 340 12.48 -11.84 2.28
N ILE A 341 11.43 -11.29 2.90
CA ILE A 341 10.99 -11.70 4.25
C ILE A 341 10.42 -13.12 4.21
N TYR A 342 9.60 -13.47 3.21
CA TYR A 342 9.11 -14.85 3.05
C TYR A 342 10.26 -15.83 2.89
N ARG A 343 11.19 -15.55 1.97
CA ARG A 343 12.39 -16.38 1.74
C ARG A 343 13.27 -16.48 2.97
N SER A 344 13.48 -15.37 3.69
CA SER A 344 14.26 -15.37 4.93
C SER A 344 13.62 -16.26 6.01
N SER A 345 12.28 -16.23 6.10
CA SER A 345 11.52 -17.07 7.01
C SER A 345 11.63 -18.56 6.66
N GLU A 346 11.63 -18.90 5.37
CA GLU A 346 11.76 -20.28 4.88
C GLU A 346 13.19 -20.82 5.04
N ASP A 347 14.18 -20.01 4.70
CA ASP A 347 15.61 -20.38 4.75
C ASP A 347 16.19 -20.32 6.18
N GLY A 348 15.57 -19.56 7.09
CA GLY A 348 16.06 -19.33 8.45
C GLY A 348 17.35 -18.49 8.51
N GLN A 349 17.60 -17.65 7.51
CA GLN A 349 18.79 -16.80 7.41
C GLN A 349 18.47 -15.45 6.76
N THR A 350 19.39 -14.49 6.88
CA THR A 350 19.32 -13.20 6.17
C THR A 350 19.43 -13.40 4.65
N VAL A 351 18.62 -12.67 3.89
CA VAL A 351 18.55 -12.70 2.42
C VAL A 351 18.87 -11.32 1.86
N ALA A 352 19.70 -11.24 0.81
CA ALA A 352 19.91 -10.00 0.08
C ALA A 352 18.73 -9.74 -0.88
N VAL A 353 18.22 -8.51 -0.93
CA VAL A 353 16.97 -8.19 -1.67
C VAL A 353 17.12 -8.41 -3.18
N ASN A 354 18.31 -8.21 -3.73
CA ASN A 354 18.59 -8.38 -5.16
C ASN A 354 19.13 -9.78 -5.52
N GLU A 355 19.17 -10.75 -4.59
CA GLU A 355 19.62 -12.10 -4.92
C GLU A 355 18.46 -12.93 -5.51
N PRO A 356 18.63 -13.55 -6.69
CA PRO A 356 17.62 -14.45 -7.23
C PRO A 356 17.34 -15.63 -6.29
N PRO A 357 16.16 -16.26 -6.38
CA PRO A 357 15.84 -17.45 -5.59
C PRO A 357 16.90 -18.54 -5.79
N ARG A 358 17.30 -19.22 -4.71
CA ARG A 358 18.17 -20.40 -4.84
C ARG A 358 17.34 -21.52 -5.45
N ALA A 359 17.79 -22.06 -6.58
CA ALA A 359 17.17 -23.26 -7.16
C ALA A 359 17.32 -24.43 -6.17
N HIS A 360 16.21 -24.92 -5.64
CA HIS A 360 16.16 -26.11 -4.78
C HIS A 360 16.01 -27.40 -5.59
#